data_AF-A0A8H5GWT8-F1
#
_entry.id   AF-A0A8H5GWT8-F1
#
_cell.length_a   1.000
_cell.length_b   1.000
_cell.length_c   1.000
_cell.angle_alpha   90.00
_cell.angle_beta   90.00
_cell.angle_gamma   90.00
#
_symmetry.space_group_name_H-M   'P 1'
#
loop_
_entity.id
_entity.type
_entity.pdbx_description
1 polymer ?
#
loop_
_entity_poly.entity_id
_entity_poly.type
_entity_poly.pdbx_seq_one_letter_code
_entity_poly.pdbx_strand_id
1 'polypeptide(L)'
;MTIPVLRASSPPARAMLRPENRKRSRRGKKGTISGPRARHLSTSGSTLLELRIPVLESDAPDFLVFVNARSKHTTSLLYREGPLQAEFESLVKRSTAAWKRIQPEYAERGTFDENFSRNATRLRYSMSIQEVIYNRQFWFFQLRDSFLNQKTFRKWDPSQLDHYVLLPLDYGFVNNADCVFVSHYWRTKDHPDPHGIDLDQFQRDLGMADGDWSGEWSFIWVDWTCMPQSPRTPDQKRYFRRMLRCISMLCRDCCMSWRFPDFRPRAWVLAEIAEYCLTHRNHVVTDDNRKFINHLQEMVVFGVRPVLEKYDYKCTSESDMRLVTGWLELDILIAQLLPGDHNVEYVQQILDIINRPYVGSYQVQPLDNMLIDKAAGIITYKGVKHHFTPIYDLSVDS
;
A
#
# COMPACT_ATOMS: atom_id res chain seq x y z
N MET A 1 59.68 -15.95 -12.49
CA MET A 1 58.32 -16.43 -12.79
C MET A 1 57.41 -15.88 -11.72
N THR A 2 56.67 -14.83 -12.05
CA THR A 2 55.90 -14.00 -11.12
C THR A 2 54.47 -13.99 -11.65
N ILE A 3 53.55 -14.57 -10.91
CA ILE A 3 52.13 -14.70 -11.29
C ILE A 3 51.42 -13.40 -10.84
N PRO A 4 50.70 -12.70 -11.73
CA PRO A 4 50.08 -11.43 -11.38
C PRO A 4 48.78 -11.64 -10.59
N VAL A 5 48.64 -10.89 -9.51
CA VAL A 5 47.41 -10.74 -8.73
C VAL A 5 46.47 -9.79 -9.48
N LEU A 6 45.40 -10.33 -10.05
CA LEU A 6 44.29 -9.54 -10.59
C LEU A 6 43.47 -8.97 -9.42
N ARG A 7 43.57 -7.65 -9.22
CA ARG A 7 42.59 -6.88 -8.44
C ARG A 7 41.24 -6.95 -9.17
N ALA A 8 40.26 -7.61 -8.57
CA ALA A 8 38.88 -7.52 -9.01
C ALA A 8 38.33 -6.13 -8.66
N SER A 9 38.22 -5.27 -9.67
CA SER A 9 37.36 -4.10 -9.64
C SER A 9 35.90 -4.55 -9.52
N SER A 10 35.18 -4.04 -8.52
CA SER A 10 33.75 -4.24 -8.36
C SER A 10 33.00 -3.85 -9.65
N PRO A 11 32.12 -4.72 -10.20
CA PRO A 11 31.33 -4.35 -11.35
C PRO A 11 30.19 -3.41 -10.94
N PRO A 12 29.76 -2.47 -11.82
CA PRO A 12 28.64 -1.60 -11.54
C PRO A 12 27.34 -2.42 -11.51
N ALA A 13 26.46 -2.11 -10.55
CA ALA A 13 25.11 -2.65 -10.49
C ALA A 13 24.35 -2.24 -11.77
N ARG A 14 23.92 -3.21 -12.58
CA ARG A 14 23.04 -2.95 -13.73
C ARG A 14 22.19 -4.17 -14.07
N ALA A 15 20.87 -4.01 -13.91
CA ALA A 15 19.82 -4.31 -14.90
C ALA A 15 18.44 -4.20 -14.23
N MET A 16 17.72 -3.08 -14.45
CA MET A 16 16.28 -2.98 -14.19
C MET A 16 15.59 -2.79 -15.55
N LEU A 17 14.84 -3.80 -16.01
CA LEU A 17 14.18 -3.79 -17.32
C LEU A 17 12.66 -3.64 -17.19
N ARG A 18 12.06 -2.78 -18.01
CA ARG A 18 10.61 -2.68 -18.19
C ARG A 18 10.09 -3.86 -19.03
N PRO A 19 8.92 -4.47 -18.73
CA PRO A 19 8.27 -5.40 -19.65
C PRO A 19 7.55 -4.65 -20.79
N GLU A 20 7.66 -5.13 -22.04
CA GLU A 20 6.94 -4.59 -23.20
C GLU A 20 5.44 -4.98 -23.21
N ASN A 21 4.55 -4.04 -23.56
CA ASN A 21 3.10 -4.24 -23.74
C ASN A 21 2.66 -4.07 -25.20
N ARG A 22 1.67 -4.87 -25.65
CA ARG A 22 1.07 -4.77 -27.00
C ARG A 22 -0.47 -4.84 -26.99
N LYS A 23 -1.09 -3.88 -27.71
CA LYS A 23 -2.53 -3.55 -27.81
C LYS A 23 -3.38 -4.62 -28.52
N ARG A 24 -4.65 -4.80 -28.10
CA ARG A 24 -5.73 -5.39 -28.91
C ARG A 24 -7.09 -4.71 -28.71
N SER A 25 -7.76 -4.44 -29.84
CA SER A 25 -9.04 -3.72 -29.95
C SER A 25 -10.27 -4.55 -29.60
N ARG A 26 -11.32 -3.93 -29.05
CA ARG A 26 -12.70 -4.44 -29.12
C ARG A 26 -13.77 -3.35 -29.29
N ARG A 27 -14.87 -3.72 -29.96
CA ARG A 27 -16.03 -2.92 -30.38
C ARG A 27 -17.30 -3.56 -29.78
N GLY A 28 -18.27 -2.75 -29.34
CA GLY A 28 -19.69 -3.13 -29.09
C GLY A 28 -20.25 -2.66 -27.73
N LYS A 29 -20.86 -1.47 -27.66
CA LYS A 29 -22.31 -1.10 -27.67
C LYS A 29 -23.09 -1.33 -26.35
N LYS A 30 -23.57 -0.22 -25.77
CA LYS A 30 -24.44 -0.06 -24.59
C LYS A 30 -25.93 0.04 -24.98
N GLY A 31 -26.82 -0.32 -24.05
CA GLY A 31 -28.23 0.05 -24.01
C GLY A 31 -28.62 0.61 -22.63
N THR A 32 -29.49 1.61 -22.62
CA THR A 32 -29.92 2.46 -21.49
C THR A 32 -31.42 2.26 -21.22
N ILE A 33 -31.88 2.29 -19.96
CA ILE A 33 -33.28 2.65 -19.61
C ILE A 33 -33.33 3.42 -18.28
N SER A 34 -34.19 4.45 -18.26
CA SER A 34 -34.49 5.44 -17.22
C SER A 34 -35.80 5.17 -16.44
N GLY A 35 -35.97 5.75 -15.25
CA GLY A 35 -37.29 5.88 -14.57
C GLY A 35 -37.24 6.53 -13.17
N PRO A 36 -38.33 7.13 -12.63
CA PRO A 36 -38.31 8.52 -12.12
C PRO A 36 -38.68 8.78 -10.63
N ARG A 37 -38.60 10.09 -10.28
CA ARG A 37 -38.81 10.82 -9.00
C ARG A 37 -40.27 10.97 -8.50
N ALA A 38 -40.43 11.33 -7.22
CA ALA A 38 -41.53 12.19 -6.70
C ALA A 38 -41.13 13.03 -5.44
N ARG A 39 -41.84 14.15 -5.20
CA ARG A 39 -41.67 15.21 -4.16
C ARG A 39 -42.93 15.33 -3.25
N HIS A 40 -42.81 15.97 -2.06
CA HIS A 40 -43.65 17.06 -1.45
C HIS A 40 -43.42 17.17 0.10
N LEU A 41 -43.07 18.32 0.71
CA LEU A 41 -43.74 19.57 1.22
C LEU A 41 -44.24 19.58 2.71
N SER A 42 -43.70 20.55 3.50
CA SER A 42 -44.30 21.50 4.51
C SER A 42 -44.95 20.96 5.83
N THR A 43 -45.08 21.61 7.01
CA THR A 43 -44.99 23.00 7.56
C THR A 43 -44.94 23.03 9.14
N SER A 44 -44.44 24.15 9.74
CA SER A 44 -44.71 24.85 11.06
C SER A 44 -45.01 24.08 12.38
N GLY A 45 -44.70 24.48 13.63
CA GLY A 45 -44.11 25.66 14.32
C GLY A 45 -44.42 25.54 15.85
N SER A 46 -43.65 26.17 16.77
CA SER A 46 -44.07 26.57 18.15
C SER A 46 -42.92 27.13 19.04
N THR A 47 -43.36 27.69 20.18
CA THR A 47 -42.89 28.70 21.15
C THR A 47 -41.69 28.37 22.06
N LEU A 48 -40.99 29.41 22.54
CA LEU A 48 -39.81 29.40 23.43
C LEU A 48 -40.16 29.33 24.94
N LEU A 49 -39.37 28.55 25.70
CA LEU A 49 -39.32 28.53 27.16
C LEU A 49 -37.84 28.61 27.58
N GLU A 50 -37.50 29.58 28.42
CA GLU A 50 -36.14 29.88 28.88
C GLU A 50 -35.88 29.16 30.21
N LEU A 51 -34.85 28.32 30.29
CA LEU A 51 -34.40 27.62 31.50
C LEU A 51 -32.92 27.94 31.73
N ARG A 52 -32.62 28.64 32.83
CA ARG A 52 -31.24 28.94 33.27
C ARG A 52 -30.75 27.85 34.23
N ILE A 53 -29.57 27.30 33.97
CA ILE A 53 -28.79 26.51 34.93
C ILE A 53 -27.40 27.16 35.04
N PRO A 54 -26.87 27.43 36.25
CA PRO A 54 -25.57 28.05 36.42
C PRO A 54 -24.44 27.01 36.35
N VAL A 55 -23.34 27.35 35.66
CA VAL A 55 -22.11 26.54 35.61
C VAL A 55 -21.03 27.22 36.48
N LEU A 56 -20.42 26.42 37.35
CA LEU A 56 -19.25 26.76 38.17
C LEU A 56 -17.96 26.61 37.35
N GLU A 57 -17.00 27.46 37.68
CA GLU A 57 -15.73 27.79 37.02
C GLU A 57 -14.77 26.61 36.77
N SER A 58 -14.18 26.54 35.56
CA SER A 58 -12.77 26.12 35.38
C SER A 58 -12.24 26.58 34.01
N ASP A 59 -11.00 27.05 34.00
CA ASP A 59 -10.23 27.64 32.89
C ASP A 59 -10.28 26.86 31.56
N ALA A 60 -11.18 27.25 30.67
CA ALA A 60 -11.22 26.86 29.26
C ALA A 60 -11.23 28.14 28.39
N PRO A 61 -10.71 28.11 27.15
CA PRO A 61 -10.68 29.30 26.30
C PRO A 61 -12.10 29.83 26.05
N ASP A 62 -12.26 31.16 26.07
CA ASP A 62 -13.55 31.84 25.90
C ASP A 62 -14.29 31.36 24.64
N PHE A 63 -15.32 30.55 24.83
CA PHE A 63 -16.27 30.19 23.79
C PHE A 63 -17.32 31.31 23.69
N LEU A 64 -17.14 32.22 22.72
CA LEU A 64 -18.21 33.12 22.30
C LEU A 64 -19.23 32.37 21.46
N VAL A 65 -20.29 31.89 22.10
CA VAL A 65 -21.46 31.31 21.43
C VAL A 65 -22.41 32.45 21.04
N PHE A 66 -22.44 32.80 19.75
CA PHE A 66 -23.52 33.65 19.22
C PHE A 66 -24.70 32.77 18.79
N VAL A 67 -25.78 32.80 19.57
CA VAL A 67 -27.06 32.18 19.19
C VAL A 67 -27.86 33.21 18.40
N ASN A 68 -27.88 33.08 17.07
CA ASN A 68 -28.84 33.81 16.23
C ASN A 68 -30.17 33.06 16.21
N ALA A 69 -31.18 33.58 16.90
CA ALA A 69 -32.49 32.95 17.07
C ALA A 69 -33.39 32.94 15.82
N ARG A 70 -32.85 33.12 14.60
CA ARG A 70 -33.59 33.05 13.35
C ARG A 70 -32.82 32.36 12.23
N SER A 71 -32.55 31.05 12.36
CA SER A 71 -32.28 30.16 11.23
C SER A 71 -32.26 28.71 11.69
N LYS A 72 -33.19 27.88 11.20
CA LYS A 72 -33.13 26.43 11.39
C LYS A 72 -32.12 25.84 10.41
N HIS A 73 -31.17 25.09 10.96
CA HIS A 73 -30.17 24.26 10.27
C HIS A 73 -29.21 24.99 9.34
N THR A 74 -28.20 25.64 9.92
CA THR A 74 -26.79 25.40 9.56
C THR A 74 -25.98 25.95 10.73
N THR A 75 -25.58 25.10 11.68
CA THR A 75 -24.47 25.43 12.57
C THR A 75 -23.22 25.30 11.72
N SER A 76 -22.94 26.32 10.92
CA SER A 76 -21.61 26.55 10.36
C SER A 76 -20.75 26.92 11.56
N LEU A 77 -20.15 25.90 12.18
CA LEU A 77 -18.93 26.10 12.95
C LEU A 77 -17.94 26.69 11.93
N LEU A 78 -17.79 28.01 11.96
CA LEU A 78 -16.66 28.68 11.38
C LEU A 78 -15.43 28.16 12.13
N TYR A 79 -14.94 27.00 11.71
CA TYR A 79 -13.60 26.54 12.02
C TYR A 79 -12.69 27.66 11.57
N ARG A 80 -11.98 28.28 12.52
CA ARG A 80 -10.80 29.07 12.18
C ARG A 80 -9.94 28.18 11.29
N GLU A 81 -9.73 28.60 10.04
CA GLU A 81 -8.81 27.97 9.10
C GLU A 81 -7.42 27.96 9.74
N GLY A 82 -7.08 26.87 10.44
CA GLY A 82 -5.77 26.67 11.02
C GLY A 82 -4.77 26.27 9.92
N PRO A 83 -3.45 26.46 10.12
CA PRO A 83 -2.42 26.06 9.16
C PRO A 83 -2.55 24.59 8.71
N LEU A 84 -2.91 23.70 9.63
CA LEU A 84 -3.11 22.27 9.35
C LEU A 84 -4.30 21.97 8.42
N GLN A 85 -5.33 22.84 8.40
CA GLN A 85 -6.46 22.71 7.49
C GLN A 85 -6.01 22.98 6.05
N ALA A 86 -5.24 24.05 5.85
CA ALA A 86 -4.72 24.43 4.54
C ALA A 86 -3.73 23.38 3.99
N GLU A 87 -2.84 22.86 4.84
CA GLU A 87 -1.93 21.77 4.47
C GLU A 87 -2.68 20.50 4.06
N PHE A 88 -3.75 20.16 4.79
CA PHE A 88 -4.58 19.00 4.47
C PHE A 88 -5.35 19.19 3.15
N GLU A 89 -5.96 20.36 2.91
CA GLU A 89 -6.60 20.67 1.64
C GLU A 89 -5.62 20.61 0.46
N SER A 90 -4.39 21.09 0.68
CA SER A 90 -3.30 21.00 -0.30
C SER A 90 -2.94 19.54 -0.59
N LEU A 91 -2.84 18.69 0.44
CA LEU A 91 -2.65 17.24 0.29
C LEU A 91 -3.77 16.60 -0.53
N VAL A 92 -5.04 16.90 -0.25
CA VAL A 92 -6.20 16.37 -1.00
C VAL A 92 -6.13 16.79 -2.47
N LYS A 93 -5.84 18.06 -2.75
CA LYS A 93 -5.71 18.59 -4.10
C LYS A 93 -4.57 17.91 -4.87
N ARG A 94 -3.38 17.82 -4.28
CA ARG A 94 -2.22 17.14 -4.88
C ARG A 94 -2.48 15.67 -5.13
N SER A 95 -3.09 14.97 -4.17
CA SER A 95 -3.40 13.55 -4.28
C SER A 95 -4.37 13.28 -5.44
N THR A 96 -5.49 14.01 -5.50
CA THR A 96 -6.46 13.81 -6.59
C THR A 96 -5.92 14.22 -7.97
N ALA A 97 -4.96 15.14 -8.03
CA ALA A 97 -4.23 15.46 -9.26
C ALA A 97 -3.25 14.34 -9.65
N ALA A 98 -2.51 13.78 -8.69
CA ALA A 98 -1.59 12.65 -8.90
C ALA A 98 -2.30 11.44 -9.52
N TRP A 99 -3.50 11.10 -9.06
CA TRP A 99 -4.25 9.95 -9.58
C TRP A 99 -4.61 10.07 -11.06
N LYS A 100 -4.78 11.31 -11.57
CA LYS A 100 -5.03 11.55 -13.00
C LYS A 100 -3.78 11.35 -13.84
N ARG A 101 -2.60 11.55 -13.25
CA ARG A 101 -1.30 11.34 -13.90
C ARG A 101 -0.89 9.87 -13.92
N ILE A 102 -1.08 9.16 -12.81
CA ILE A 102 -0.74 7.73 -12.63
C ILE A 102 -1.55 6.82 -13.59
N GLN A 103 -2.52 7.37 -14.32
CA GLN A 103 -3.46 6.57 -15.13
C GLN A 103 -2.75 5.55 -16.02
N PRO A 104 -2.93 4.26 -15.74
CA PRO A 104 -2.26 3.21 -16.49
C PRO A 104 -2.93 2.98 -17.85
N GLU A 105 -2.19 2.34 -18.76
CA GLU A 105 -2.71 1.69 -19.98
C GLU A 105 -3.89 0.72 -19.70
N TYR A 106 -4.09 0.32 -18.43
CA TYR A 106 -5.17 -0.55 -17.95
C TYR A 106 -6.53 0.14 -17.71
N ALA A 107 -6.65 1.45 -18.01
CA ALA A 107 -7.91 2.19 -17.94
C ALA A 107 -9.01 1.70 -18.93
N GLU A 108 -8.72 0.70 -19.77
CA GLU A 108 -9.67 0.12 -20.74
C GLU A 108 -10.90 -0.56 -20.10
N ARG A 109 -10.93 -0.76 -18.78
CA ARG A 109 -12.11 -1.27 -18.07
C ARG A 109 -12.81 -0.08 -17.43
N GLY A 110 -13.95 0.35 -17.98
CA GLY A 110 -14.74 1.53 -17.58
C GLY A 110 -15.19 1.64 -16.10
N THR A 111 -14.63 0.83 -15.20
CA THR A 111 -14.72 0.94 -13.73
C THR A 111 -13.74 1.97 -13.14
N PHE A 112 -12.73 2.43 -13.88
CA PHE A 112 -11.77 3.41 -13.35
C PHE A 112 -12.44 4.74 -12.98
N ASP A 113 -13.26 5.32 -13.86
CA ASP A 113 -13.92 6.60 -13.61
C ASP A 113 -14.84 6.55 -12.38
N GLU A 114 -15.54 5.42 -12.18
CA GLU A 114 -16.38 5.17 -11.01
C GLU A 114 -15.53 5.04 -9.73
N ASN A 115 -14.45 4.27 -9.78
CA ASN A 115 -13.52 4.11 -8.66
C ASN A 115 -12.82 5.43 -8.31
N PHE A 116 -12.37 6.19 -9.32
CA PHE A 116 -11.79 7.52 -9.17
C PHE A 116 -12.78 8.46 -8.48
N SER A 117 -14.01 8.55 -9.01
CA SER A 117 -15.04 9.43 -8.46
C SER A 117 -15.37 9.06 -7.01
N ARG A 118 -15.51 7.77 -6.72
CA ARG A 118 -15.74 7.25 -5.36
C ARG A 118 -14.62 7.63 -4.40
N ASN A 119 -13.37 7.34 -4.75
CA ASN A 119 -12.22 7.59 -3.88
C ASN A 119 -11.94 9.10 -3.72
N ALA A 120 -12.13 9.89 -4.78
CA ALA A 120 -11.96 11.35 -4.72
C ALA A 120 -13.02 11.99 -3.83
N THR A 121 -14.26 11.48 -3.91
CA THR A 121 -15.36 11.89 -3.05
C THR A 121 -15.05 11.57 -1.58
N ARG A 122 -14.63 10.33 -1.28
CA ARG A 122 -14.23 9.92 0.08
C ARG A 122 -13.10 10.79 0.65
N LEU A 123 -12.06 11.07 -0.15
CA LEU A 123 -10.95 11.88 0.31
C LEU A 123 -11.35 13.33 0.55
N ARG A 124 -12.15 13.93 -0.35
CA ARG A 124 -12.63 15.32 -0.19
C ARG A 124 -13.60 15.50 0.96
N TYR A 125 -14.35 14.46 1.33
CA TYR A 125 -15.23 14.50 2.50
C TYR A 125 -14.50 14.23 3.82
N SER A 126 -13.26 13.74 3.77
CA SER A 126 -12.44 13.68 4.98
C SER A 126 -12.11 15.10 5.42
N MET A 127 -12.28 15.41 6.70
CA MET A 127 -12.09 16.76 7.26
C MET A 127 -10.68 16.99 7.80
N SER A 128 -9.92 15.90 8.03
CA SER A 128 -8.58 15.97 8.62
C SER A 128 -7.72 14.75 8.27
N ILE A 129 -6.43 14.86 8.54
CA ILE A 129 -5.49 13.74 8.44
C ILE A 129 -5.85 12.59 9.41
N GLN A 130 -6.37 12.92 10.60
CA GLN A 130 -6.83 11.93 11.57
C GLN A 130 -7.98 11.10 11.01
N GLU A 131 -8.91 11.71 10.28
CA GLU A 131 -10.02 10.99 9.65
C GLU A 131 -9.53 10.06 8.53
N VAL A 132 -8.55 10.49 7.74
CA VAL A 132 -7.91 9.63 6.73
C VAL A 132 -7.25 8.40 7.37
N ILE A 133 -6.51 8.60 8.47
CA ILE A 133 -5.89 7.51 9.24
C ILE A 133 -6.96 6.60 9.85
N TYR A 134 -8.03 7.17 10.40
CA TYR A 134 -9.14 6.43 10.98
C TYR A 134 -9.85 5.57 9.93
N ASN A 135 -10.07 6.09 8.71
CA ASN A 135 -10.75 5.37 7.64
C ASN A 135 -9.87 4.28 7.00
N ARG A 136 -8.53 4.42 7.03
CA ARG A 136 -7.56 3.41 6.57
C ARG A 136 -7.71 3.00 5.09
N GLN A 137 -8.08 3.96 4.24
CA GLN A 137 -8.39 3.73 2.82
C GLN A 137 -7.31 4.22 1.84
N PHE A 138 -6.23 4.81 2.34
CA PHE A 138 -5.20 5.44 1.50
C PHE A 138 -3.80 5.12 2.02
N TRP A 139 -2.88 4.91 1.09
CA TRP A 139 -1.44 4.89 1.29
C TRP A 139 -0.89 6.31 1.30
N PHE A 140 0.05 6.60 2.20
CA PHE A 140 0.94 7.74 1.99
C PHE A 140 2.07 7.31 1.06
N PHE A 141 2.40 8.17 0.11
CA PHE A 141 3.61 8.07 -0.69
C PHE A 141 4.36 9.40 -0.58
N GLN A 142 5.68 9.34 -0.51
CA GLN A 142 6.50 10.54 -0.61
C GLN A 142 6.60 11.01 -2.05
N LEU A 143 6.61 12.33 -2.24
CA LEU A 143 6.97 12.95 -3.51
C LEU A 143 8.44 12.71 -3.81
N ARG A 144 8.78 12.49 -5.10
CA ARG A 144 10.16 12.33 -5.57
C ARG A 144 11.11 13.38 -5.03
N ASP A 145 10.78 14.65 -5.17
CA ASP A 145 11.66 15.73 -4.72
C ASP A 145 11.82 15.74 -3.20
N SER A 146 10.80 15.33 -2.45
CA SER A 146 10.92 15.21 -0.98
C SER A 146 11.88 14.08 -0.60
N PHE A 147 11.86 12.98 -1.35
CA PHE A 147 12.76 11.85 -1.13
C PHE A 147 14.20 12.12 -1.58
N LEU A 148 14.41 12.83 -2.68
CA LEU A 148 15.75 13.14 -3.18
C LEU A 148 16.46 14.23 -2.36
N ASN A 149 15.72 15.08 -1.64
CA ASN A 149 16.27 16.18 -0.86
C ASN A 149 16.44 15.89 0.64
N GLN A 150 16.01 14.74 1.14
CA GLN A 150 16.25 14.35 2.55
C GLN A 150 17.68 13.83 2.74
N LYS A 151 18.26 14.05 3.92
CA LYS A 151 19.62 13.59 4.29
C LYS A 151 19.63 12.23 4.97
N THR A 152 18.51 11.84 5.55
CA THR A 152 18.24 10.54 6.18
C THR A 152 16.78 10.21 5.92
N PHE A 153 16.38 8.93 6.04
CA PHE A 153 14.96 8.59 5.95
C PHE A 153 14.17 9.31 7.04
N ARG A 154 13.37 10.30 6.66
CA ARG A 154 12.55 11.05 7.61
C ARG A 154 11.45 10.15 8.14
N LYS A 155 11.35 10.05 9.47
CA LYS A 155 10.22 9.38 10.12
C LYS A 155 8.92 10.04 9.67
N TRP A 156 7.90 9.24 9.36
CA TRP A 156 6.58 9.76 9.01
C TRP A 156 6.06 10.74 10.08
N ASP A 157 5.52 11.88 9.63
CA ASP A 157 5.06 12.98 10.48
C ASP A 157 3.77 13.61 9.89
N PRO A 158 2.64 13.62 10.62
CA PRO A 158 1.38 14.19 10.14
C PRO A 158 1.38 15.72 10.05
N SER A 159 2.42 16.39 10.56
CA SER A 159 2.60 17.85 10.44
C SER A 159 3.40 18.26 9.19
N GLN A 160 3.84 17.30 8.37
CA GLN A 160 4.68 17.54 7.20
C GLN A 160 3.99 17.05 5.92
N LEU A 161 2.71 17.40 5.75
CA LEU A 161 1.85 16.86 4.68
C LEU A 161 2.32 17.24 3.26
N ASP A 162 3.12 18.29 3.13
CA ASP A 162 3.71 18.75 1.87
C ASP A 162 4.67 17.75 1.22
N HIS A 163 5.17 16.78 1.99
CA HIS A 163 6.02 15.73 1.45
C HIS A 163 5.26 14.57 0.80
N TYR A 164 3.93 14.54 0.91
CA TYR A 164 3.15 13.37 0.60
C TYR A 164 2.06 13.59 -0.46
N VAL A 165 1.69 12.48 -1.07
CA VAL A 165 0.38 12.25 -1.69
C VAL A 165 -0.29 11.04 -1.05
N LEU A 166 -1.61 11.00 -1.15
CA LEU A 166 -2.43 9.87 -0.73
C LEU A 166 -2.83 9.07 -1.97
N LEU A 167 -2.50 7.79 -2.05
CA LEU A 167 -2.97 6.89 -3.12
C LEU A 167 -4.01 5.91 -2.54
N PRO A 168 -5.17 5.70 -3.18
CA PRO A 168 -6.17 4.77 -2.68
C PRO A 168 -5.61 3.35 -2.48
N LEU A 169 -6.09 2.69 -1.44
CA LEU A 169 -5.89 1.26 -1.20
C LEU A 169 -6.81 0.45 -2.15
N ASP A 170 -6.64 0.65 -3.45
CA ASP A 170 -7.47 0.08 -4.51
C ASP A 170 -6.62 -0.08 -5.79
N TYR A 171 -7.00 -1.02 -6.66
CA TYR A 171 -6.21 -1.32 -7.86
C TYR A 171 -6.28 -0.20 -8.90
N GLY A 172 -5.19 -0.01 -9.62
CA GLY A 172 -5.06 1.00 -10.68
C GLY A 172 -4.66 2.40 -10.20
N PHE A 173 -4.40 2.58 -8.90
CA PHE A 173 -3.87 3.83 -8.34
C PHE A 173 -2.37 3.79 -8.03
N VAL A 174 -1.73 2.64 -8.27
CA VAL A 174 -0.30 2.39 -8.14
C VAL A 174 0.13 1.65 -9.41
N ASN A 175 1.31 1.97 -9.94
CA ASN A 175 1.88 1.29 -11.10
C ASN A 175 3.42 1.30 -11.01
N ASN A 176 4.06 0.48 -11.83
CA ASN A 176 5.52 0.31 -11.79
C ASN A 176 6.31 1.36 -12.58
N ALA A 177 5.64 2.34 -13.18
CA ALA A 177 6.27 3.46 -13.88
C ALA A 177 6.40 4.70 -12.98
N ASP A 178 5.35 5.03 -12.23
CA ASP A 178 5.24 6.22 -11.40
C ASP A 178 5.59 5.96 -9.93
N CYS A 179 5.37 4.73 -9.45
CA CYS A 179 5.51 4.39 -8.03
C CYS A 179 6.68 3.44 -7.80
N VAL A 180 7.55 3.80 -6.85
CA VAL A 180 8.67 2.97 -6.37
C VAL A 180 8.37 2.47 -4.96
N PHE A 181 8.59 1.19 -4.70
CA PHE A 181 8.58 0.58 -3.38
C PHE A 181 10.02 0.26 -2.97
N VAL A 182 10.44 0.72 -1.78
CA VAL A 182 11.78 0.50 -1.25
C VAL A 182 11.77 -0.57 -0.19
N SER A 183 12.53 -1.65 -0.40
CA SER A 183 12.84 -2.64 0.63
C SER A 183 14.30 -2.53 1.09
N HIS A 184 14.52 -2.46 2.39
CA HIS A 184 15.87 -2.38 2.97
C HIS A 184 15.91 -2.97 4.38
N TYR A 185 17.11 -3.19 4.91
CA TYR A 185 17.25 -3.62 6.30
C TYR A 185 17.19 -2.47 7.28
N TRP A 186 16.38 -2.64 8.33
CA TRP A 186 16.52 -1.82 9.52
C TRP A 186 17.88 -2.12 10.19
N ARG A 187 18.74 -1.09 10.27
CA ARG A 187 20.06 -1.15 10.92
C ARG A 187 19.96 -1.04 12.43
N THR A 188 18.97 -0.31 12.94
CA THR A 188 18.69 -0.20 14.38
C THR A 188 17.20 -0.36 14.64
N LYS A 189 16.82 -0.50 15.92
CA LYS A 189 15.42 -0.56 16.35
C LYS A 189 14.69 0.79 16.21
N ASP A 190 15.43 1.88 16.42
CA ASP A 190 14.84 3.22 16.53
C ASP A 190 14.90 4.01 15.22
N HIS A 191 15.76 3.61 14.29
CA HIS A 191 15.88 4.20 12.97
C HIS A 191 16.42 3.17 11.96
N PRO A 192 15.80 2.99 10.79
CA PRO A 192 16.25 2.00 9.82
C PRO A 192 17.63 2.33 9.23
N ASP A 193 17.90 3.61 8.98
CA ASP A 193 19.18 4.06 8.42
C ASP A 193 19.66 5.38 9.06
N PRO A 194 20.18 5.35 10.30
CA PRO A 194 20.48 6.56 11.07
C PRO A 194 21.59 7.42 10.46
N HIS A 195 22.39 6.85 9.55
CA HIS A 195 23.51 7.52 8.90
C HIS A 195 23.26 7.84 7.42
N GLY A 196 22.07 7.52 6.88
CA GLY A 196 21.73 7.79 5.49
C GLY A 196 22.48 6.94 4.46
N ILE A 197 23.11 5.84 4.88
CA ILE A 197 23.96 5.03 3.99
C ILE A 197 23.14 4.37 2.88
N ASP A 198 21.97 3.83 3.23
CA ASP A 198 21.09 3.17 2.28
C ASP A 198 20.32 4.22 1.47
N LEU A 199 19.88 5.31 2.12
CA LEU A 199 19.25 6.44 1.44
C LEU A 199 20.15 7.04 0.35
N ASP A 200 21.41 7.36 0.67
CA ASP A 200 22.35 7.96 -0.27
C ASP A 200 22.59 7.06 -1.50
N GLN A 201 22.53 5.74 -1.31
CA GLN A 201 22.63 4.79 -2.40
C GLN A 201 21.34 4.79 -3.24
N PHE A 202 20.15 4.72 -2.61
CA PHE A 202 18.88 4.81 -3.34
C PHE A 202 18.74 6.13 -4.09
N GLN A 203 19.16 7.26 -3.53
CA GLN A 203 19.14 8.55 -4.20
C GLN A 203 20.08 8.60 -5.40
N ARG A 204 21.25 7.96 -5.33
CA ARG A 204 22.12 7.80 -6.50
C ARG A 204 21.48 6.89 -7.55
N ASP A 205 20.96 5.74 -7.16
CA ASP A 205 20.40 4.77 -8.10
C ASP A 205 19.11 5.30 -8.77
N LEU A 206 18.28 6.02 -8.03
CA LEU A 206 16.98 6.55 -8.50
C LEU A 206 17.04 8.01 -8.99
N GLY A 207 18.12 8.72 -8.73
CA GLY A 207 18.30 10.15 -9.03
C GLY A 207 19.18 10.46 -10.23
N MET A 208 19.98 9.49 -10.72
CA MET A 208 20.85 9.69 -11.89
C MET A 208 20.04 9.84 -13.18
N ALA A 209 20.21 10.98 -13.85
CA ALA A 209 19.61 11.27 -15.16
C ALA A 209 20.26 10.48 -16.31
N ASP A 210 21.47 9.95 -16.11
CA ASP A 210 22.31 9.34 -17.16
C ASP A 210 22.37 7.80 -17.11
N GLY A 211 21.57 7.16 -16.24
CA GLY A 211 21.38 5.70 -16.25
C GLY A 211 20.23 5.26 -17.16
N ASP A 212 20.11 3.96 -17.49
CA ASP A 212 18.96 3.38 -18.24
C ASP A 212 17.59 3.65 -17.57
N TRP A 213 17.61 4.19 -16.34
CA TRP A 213 16.45 4.59 -15.55
C TRP A 213 16.38 6.11 -15.38
N SER A 214 16.58 6.86 -16.46
CA SER A 214 16.15 8.27 -16.61
C SER A 214 14.61 8.43 -16.52
N GLY A 215 13.93 7.54 -15.78
CA GLY A 215 12.49 7.42 -15.68
C GLY A 215 11.91 8.42 -14.69
N GLU A 216 10.90 9.14 -15.17
CA GLU A 216 10.06 10.13 -14.48
C GLU A 216 9.17 9.51 -13.38
N TRP A 217 9.70 8.65 -12.52
CA TRP A 217 8.95 8.21 -11.35
C TRP A 217 8.54 9.42 -10.51
N SER A 218 7.40 9.32 -9.84
CA SER A 218 6.78 10.47 -9.16
C SER A 218 6.69 10.27 -7.66
N PHE A 219 6.48 9.01 -7.26
CA PHE A 219 6.09 8.65 -5.92
C PHE A 219 6.95 7.50 -5.42
N ILE A 220 7.33 7.56 -4.15
CA ILE A 220 8.12 6.52 -3.51
C ILE A 220 7.53 6.16 -2.17
N TRP A 221 7.54 4.87 -1.90
CA TRP A 221 7.03 4.29 -0.68
C TRP A 221 8.16 3.61 0.08
N VAL A 222 8.36 4.06 1.31
CA VAL A 222 9.27 3.46 2.29
C VAL A 222 8.49 3.31 3.58
N ASP A 223 8.49 2.12 4.18
CA ASP A 223 7.74 1.81 5.40
C ASP A 223 7.92 2.89 6.51
N TRP A 224 9.16 3.30 6.76
CA TRP A 224 9.54 4.27 7.78
C TRP A 224 9.01 5.67 7.51
N THR A 225 9.02 6.09 6.25
CA THR A 225 8.66 7.45 5.84
C THR A 225 7.18 7.59 5.51
N CYS A 226 6.51 6.48 5.17
CA CYS A 226 5.15 6.46 4.64
C CYS A 226 4.12 5.82 5.59
N MET A 227 4.53 5.34 6.77
CA MET A 227 3.61 4.80 7.78
C MET A 227 3.90 5.35 9.18
N PRO A 228 2.86 5.50 10.04
CA PRO A 228 3.06 5.89 11.43
C PRO A 228 4.02 4.97 12.20
N GLN A 229 5.09 5.55 12.73
CA GLN A 229 6.12 4.85 13.50
C GLN A 229 5.91 5.01 15.02
N SER A 230 6.57 4.19 15.83
CA SER A 230 6.43 4.25 17.29
C SER A 230 6.94 5.59 17.86
N PRO A 231 6.28 6.21 18.87
CA PRO A 231 5.01 5.80 19.47
C PRO A 231 3.81 6.13 18.58
N ARG A 232 2.84 5.21 18.51
CA ARG A 232 1.62 5.36 17.71
C ARG A 232 0.41 5.63 18.59
N THR A 233 -0.50 6.50 18.16
CA THR A 233 -1.84 6.59 18.72
C THR A 233 -2.65 5.30 18.43
N PRO A 234 -3.79 5.07 19.11
CA PRO A 234 -4.64 3.91 18.81
C PRO A 234 -5.07 3.82 17.34
N ASP A 235 -5.43 4.94 16.71
CA ASP A 235 -5.82 4.97 15.29
C ASP A 235 -4.63 4.72 14.37
N GLN A 236 -3.47 5.33 14.65
CA GLN A 236 -2.25 5.05 13.92
C GLN A 236 -1.84 3.57 14.03
N LYS A 237 -2.07 2.92 15.18
CA LYS A 237 -1.81 1.49 15.37
C LYS A 237 -2.76 0.63 14.53
N ARG A 238 -4.05 0.99 14.45
CA ARG A 238 -5.02 0.32 13.58
C ARG A 238 -4.67 0.51 12.10
N TYR A 239 -4.35 1.74 11.70
CA TYR A 239 -3.88 2.05 10.36
C TYR A 239 -2.61 1.26 10.00
N PHE A 240 -1.59 1.29 10.85
CA PHE A 240 -0.33 0.58 10.64
C PHE A 240 -0.55 -0.93 10.42
N ARG A 241 -1.37 -1.58 11.26
CA ARG A 241 -1.70 -3.01 11.10
C ARG A 241 -2.44 -3.29 9.80
N ARG A 242 -3.40 -2.43 9.44
CA ARG A 242 -4.16 -2.55 8.19
C ARG A 242 -3.23 -2.45 6.98
N MET A 243 -2.32 -1.49 6.99
CA MET A 243 -1.35 -1.25 5.93
C MET A 243 -0.34 -2.39 5.81
N LEU A 244 0.19 -2.92 6.92
CA LEU A 244 1.08 -4.10 6.87
C LEU A 244 0.44 -5.30 6.15
N ARG A 245 -0.86 -5.54 6.36
CA ARG A 245 -1.61 -6.62 5.68
C ARG A 245 -1.79 -6.39 4.17
N CYS A 246 -1.49 -5.20 3.67
CA CYS A 246 -1.67 -4.82 2.27
C CYS A 246 -0.35 -4.48 1.57
N ILE A 247 0.80 -4.59 2.23
CA ILE A 247 2.13 -4.32 1.62
C ILE A 247 2.36 -5.16 0.37
N SER A 248 1.85 -6.40 0.36
CA SER A 248 1.82 -7.28 -0.80
C SER A 248 1.31 -6.59 -2.08
N MET A 249 0.29 -5.74 -1.98
CA MET A 249 -0.22 -4.98 -3.14
C MET A 249 0.85 -4.04 -3.71
N LEU A 250 1.62 -3.37 -2.86
CA LEU A 250 2.67 -2.46 -3.29
C LEU A 250 3.85 -3.21 -3.91
N CYS A 251 4.22 -4.36 -3.36
CA CYS A 251 5.33 -5.17 -3.90
C CYS A 251 5.06 -5.67 -5.32
N ARG A 252 3.79 -5.91 -5.65
CA ARG A 252 3.36 -6.32 -6.99
C ARG A 252 3.18 -5.17 -7.96
N ASP A 253 2.62 -4.06 -7.50
CA ASP A 253 2.18 -2.98 -8.40
C ASP A 253 3.23 -1.87 -8.57
N CYS A 254 4.14 -1.67 -7.62
CA CYS A 254 5.23 -0.70 -7.73
C CYS A 254 6.44 -1.27 -8.48
N CYS A 255 7.29 -0.37 -8.98
CA CYS A 255 8.68 -0.71 -9.24
C CYS A 255 9.36 -1.01 -7.91
N MET A 256 10.07 -2.12 -7.82
CA MET A 256 10.81 -2.45 -6.61
C MET A 256 12.26 -1.97 -6.68
N SER A 257 12.69 -1.31 -5.61
CA SER A 257 14.08 -0.98 -5.34
C SER A 257 14.47 -1.62 -4.00
N TRP A 258 15.61 -2.30 -3.96
CA TRP A 258 16.04 -3.03 -2.79
C TRP A 258 17.52 -2.86 -2.48
N ARG A 259 17.88 -3.04 -1.21
CA ARG A 259 19.28 -3.02 -0.77
C ARG A 259 19.55 -4.00 0.36
N PHE A 260 20.28 -5.07 0.04
CA PHE A 260 20.62 -6.15 0.98
C PHE A 260 22.10 -6.55 0.84
N PRO A 261 23.04 -5.67 1.24
CA PRO A 261 24.47 -5.88 0.97
C PRO A 261 25.01 -7.15 1.64
N ASP A 262 24.49 -7.48 2.82
CA ASP A 262 24.76 -8.73 3.52
C ASP A 262 23.47 -9.47 3.79
N PHE A 263 23.38 -10.73 3.37
CA PHE A 263 22.19 -11.53 3.61
C PHE A 263 21.87 -11.64 5.11
N ARG A 264 20.63 -11.25 5.46
CA ARG A 264 20.03 -11.45 6.78
C ARG A 264 18.67 -12.12 6.58
N PRO A 265 18.35 -13.19 7.31
CA PRO A 265 17.12 -13.94 7.14
C PRO A 265 15.94 -13.20 7.80
N ARG A 266 15.56 -12.05 7.22
CA ARG A 266 14.40 -11.25 7.63
C ARG A 266 13.17 -11.77 6.88
N ALA A 267 12.18 -12.27 7.59
CA ALA A 267 11.04 -12.92 6.95
C ALA A 267 10.19 -11.94 6.12
N TRP A 268 10.03 -10.69 6.58
CA TRP A 268 9.38 -9.63 5.79
C TRP A 268 10.05 -9.39 4.43
N VAL A 269 11.39 -9.30 4.40
CA VAL A 269 12.14 -9.15 3.14
C VAL A 269 11.91 -10.33 2.20
N LEU A 270 11.88 -11.56 2.75
CA LEU A 270 11.58 -12.74 1.96
C LEU A 270 10.17 -12.69 1.35
N ALA A 271 9.17 -12.25 2.12
CA ALA A 271 7.80 -12.09 1.61
C ALA A 271 7.69 -11.02 0.52
N GLU A 272 8.35 -9.87 0.69
CA GLU A 272 8.39 -8.82 -0.33
C GLU A 272 9.03 -9.32 -1.64
N ILE A 273 10.13 -10.07 -1.54
CA ILE A 273 10.77 -10.71 -2.69
C ILE A 273 9.90 -11.81 -3.30
N ALA A 274 9.15 -12.57 -2.49
CA ALA A 274 8.21 -13.58 -2.98
C ALA A 274 7.11 -12.96 -3.81
N GLU A 275 6.46 -11.92 -3.28
CA GLU A 275 5.41 -11.17 -3.97
C GLU A 275 5.91 -10.63 -5.32
N TYR A 276 7.10 -10.04 -5.36
CA TYR A 276 7.71 -9.60 -6.63
C TYR A 276 7.99 -10.77 -7.59
N CYS A 277 8.73 -11.79 -7.15
CA CYS A 277 9.21 -12.85 -8.05
C CYS A 277 8.10 -13.76 -8.59
N LEU A 278 7.08 -14.03 -7.77
CA LEU A 278 5.98 -14.94 -8.14
C LEU A 278 4.91 -14.26 -8.99
N THR A 279 4.94 -12.92 -9.11
CA THR A 279 3.98 -12.14 -9.90
C THR A 279 4.59 -11.40 -11.10
N HIS A 280 5.89 -11.55 -11.33
CA HIS A 280 6.57 -10.93 -12.47
C HIS A 280 7.25 -11.98 -13.34
N ARG A 281 6.87 -12.04 -14.63
CA ARG A 281 7.47 -12.96 -15.61
C ARG A 281 8.98 -12.81 -15.72
N ASN A 282 9.46 -11.57 -15.73
CA ASN A 282 10.87 -11.22 -15.91
C ASN A 282 11.40 -10.53 -14.66
N HIS A 283 11.23 -11.15 -13.49
CA HIS A 283 11.78 -10.60 -12.26
C HIS A 283 13.30 -10.51 -12.33
N VAL A 284 13.84 -9.45 -11.75
CA VAL A 284 15.28 -9.17 -11.77
C VAL A 284 15.99 -9.93 -10.66
N VAL A 285 17.04 -10.66 -11.03
CA VAL A 285 17.97 -11.29 -10.08
C VAL A 285 19.23 -10.43 -9.96
N THR A 286 19.54 -10.02 -8.74
CA THR A 286 20.73 -9.25 -8.35
C THR A 286 21.46 -9.99 -7.24
N ASP A 287 22.70 -9.62 -6.92
CA ASP A 287 23.43 -10.27 -5.84
C ASP A 287 22.76 -10.04 -4.47
N ASP A 288 22.13 -8.88 -4.27
CA ASP A 288 21.39 -8.53 -3.05
C ASP A 288 20.17 -9.46 -2.82
N ASN A 289 19.45 -9.86 -3.87
CA ASN A 289 18.21 -10.65 -3.73
C ASN A 289 18.37 -12.16 -4.07
N ARG A 290 19.47 -12.57 -4.70
CA ARG A 290 19.68 -13.95 -5.19
C ARG A 290 19.45 -15.02 -4.14
N LYS A 291 19.93 -14.82 -2.92
CA LYS A 291 19.75 -15.80 -1.83
C LYS A 291 18.29 -15.98 -1.44
N PHE A 292 17.52 -14.89 -1.38
CA PHE A 292 16.09 -14.96 -1.11
C PHE A 292 15.38 -15.74 -2.23
N ILE A 293 15.70 -15.46 -3.49
CA ILE A 293 15.12 -16.15 -4.66
C ILE A 293 15.44 -17.66 -4.61
N ASN A 294 16.67 -18.03 -4.29
CA ASN A 294 17.04 -19.45 -4.12
C ASN A 294 16.22 -20.10 -3.00
N HIS A 295 16.02 -19.40 -1.88
CA HIS A 295 15.20 -19.91 -0.78
C HIS A 295 13.72 -20.06 -1.20
N LEU A 296 13.18 -19.18 -2.04
CA LEU A 296 11.83 -19.35 -2.61
C LEU A 296 11.73 -20.59 -3.50
N GLN A 297 12.76 -20.87 -4.31
CA GLN A 297 12.81 -22.10 -5.10
C GLN A 297 12.84 -23.34 -4.20
N GLU A 298 13.57 -23.29 -3.08
CA GLU A 298 13.52 -24.36 -2.08
C GLU A 298 12.13 -24.49 -1.44
N MET A 299 11.41 -23.39 -1.20
CA MET A 299 10.05 -23.43 -0.64
C MET A 299 9.06 -24.14 -1.57
N VAL A 300 9.23 -24.00 -2.89
CA VAL A 300 8.43 -24.74 -3.87
C VAL A 300 8.67 -26.26 -3.78
N VAL A 301 9.85 -26.70 -3.34
CA VAL A 301 10.18 -28.13 -3.26
C VAL A 301 9.87 -28.71 -1.88
N PHE A 302 10.25 -28.02 -0.81
CA PHE A 302 10.22 -28.54 0.55
C PHE A 302 9.11 -27.95 1.42
N GLY A 303 8.40 -26.94 0.92
CA GLY A 303 7.43 -26.17 1.68
C GLY A 303 8.05 -24.99 2.42
N VAL A 304 7.21 -24.04 2.83
CA VAL A 304 7.63 -22.77 3.42
C VAL A 304 8.29 -22.95 4.79
N ARG A 305 7.62 -23.64 5.73
CA ARG A 305 8.09 -23.76 7.12
C ARG A 305 9.47 -24.42 7.26
N PRO A 306 9.75 -25.56 6.59
CA PRO A 306 11.08 -26.17 6.68
C PRO A 306 12.19 -25.23 6.20
N VAL A 307 11.95 -24.41 5.18
CA VAL A 307 12.93 -23.44 4.67
C VAL A 307 13.10 -22.27 5.64
N LEU A 308 12.00 -21.76 6.22
CA LEU A 308 12.06 -20.71 7.23
C LEU A 308 12.89 -21.14 8.45
N GLU A 309 12.69 -22.38 8.91
CA GLU A 309 13.44 -22.98 10.02
C GLU A 309 14.91 -23.22 9.66
N LYS A 310 15.18 -23.86 8.50
CA LYS A 310 16.53 -24.17 8.01
C LYS A 310 17.44 -22.95 7.94
N TYR A 311 16.90 -21.80 7.54
CA TYR A 311 17.65 -20.56 7.34
C TYR A 311 17.42 -19.52 8.44
N ASP A 312 16.78 -19.90 9.54
CA ASP A 312 16.58 -19.07 10.74
C ASP A 312 15.89 -17.71 10.43
N TYR A 313 14.85 -17.75 9.61
CA TYR A 313 14.08 -16.56 9.24
C TYR A 313 13.27 -15.99 10.41
N LYS A 314 13.36 -14.67 10.62
CA LYS A 314 12.76 -13.98 11.78
C LYS A 314 11.98 -12.72 11.42
N CYS A 315 10.93 -12.49 12.21
CA CYS A 315 10.28 -11.19 12.40
C CYS A 315 10.56 -10.65 13.80
N THR A 316 10.33 -9.35 14.01
CA THR A 316 10.44 -8.73 15.35
C THR A 316 9.38 -9.27 16.33
N SER A 317 8.23 -9.70 15.82
CA SER A 317 7.15 -10.27 16.62
C SER A 317 6.65 -11.59 16.03
N GLU A 318 6.14 -12.47 16.90
CA GLU A 318 5.54 -13.75 16.50
C GLU A 318 4.27 -13.54 15.66
N SER A 319 3.47 -12.51 15.96
CA SER A 319 2.29 -12.18 15.15
C SER A 319 2.65 -11.82 13.71
N ASP A 320 3.74 -11.08 13.51
CA ASP A 320 4.23 -10.77 12.17
C ASP A 320 4.79 -12.02 11.50
N MET A 321 5.48 -12.88 12.24
CA MET A 321 6.00 -14.14 11.71
C MET A 321 4.87 -15.05 11.21
N ARG A 322 3.78 -15.16 11.96
CA ARG A 322 2.58 -15.91 11.55
C ARG A 322 1.95 -15.34 10.28
N LEU A 323 1.81 -14.01 10.21
CA LEU A 323 1.25 -13.33 9.04
C LEU A 323 2.11 -13.55 7.79
N VAL A 324 3.42 -13.34 7.91
CA VAL A 324 4.39 -13.55 6.82
C VAL A 324 4.41 -15.00 6.35
N THR A 325 4.39 -15.95 7.29
CA THR A 325 4.36 -17.39 6.96
C THR A 325 3.12 -17.74 6.16
N GLY A 326 1.95 -17.24 6.56
CA GLY A 326 0.70 -17.52 5.84
C GLY A 326 0.62 -16.90 4.45
N TRP A 327 1.18 -15.70 4.25
CA TRP A 327 1.31 -15.12 2.91
C TRP A 327 2.25 -15.93 2.03
N LEU A 328 3.44 -16.27 2.52
CA LEU A 328 4.39 -17.10 1.79
C LEU A 328 3.80 -18.46 1.40
N GLU A 329 3.08 -19.13 2.32
CA GLU A 329 2.43 -20.40 2.04
C GLU A 329 1.34 -20.25 0.96
N LEU A 330 0.53 -19.20 1.04
CA LEU A 330 -0.51 -18.90 0.05
C LEU A 330 0.09 -18.63 -1.33
N ASP A 331 1.12 -17.79 -1.42
CA ASP A 331 1.76 -17.42 -2.69
C ASP A 331 2.43 -18.63 -3.36
N ILE A 332 3.17 -19.43 -2.58
CA ILE A 332 3.84 -20.64 -3.08
C ILE A 332 2.80 -21.68 -3.54
N LEU A 333 1.71 -21.88 -2.79
CA LEU A 333 0.65 -22.79 -3.19
C LEU A 333 -0.04 -22.33 -4.49
N ILE A 334 -0.36 -21.05 -4.62
CA ILE A 334 -0.97 -20.52 -5.85
C ILE A 334 -0.03 -20.73 -7.04
N ALA A 335 1.27 -20.44 -6.87
CA ALA A 335 2.28 -20.66 -7.91
C ALA A 335 2.42 -22.14 -8.31
N GLN A 336 2.35 -23.07 -7.34
CA GLN A 336 2.40 -24.51 -7.59
C GLN A 336 1.13 -25.04 -8.29
N LEU A 337 -0.05 -24.54 -7.92
CA LEU A 337 -1.33 -25.01 -8.46
C LEU A 337 -1.61 -24.47 -9.87
N LEU A 338 -0.98 -23.35 -10.24
CA LEU A 338 -1.15 -22.70 -11.54
C LEU A 338 0.19 -22.59 -12.30
N PRO A 339 0.88 -23.72 -12.59
CA PRO A 339 2.23 -23.70 -13.13
C PRO A 339 2.28 -23.15 -14.57
N GLY A 340 3.34 -22.41 -14.90
CA GLY A 340 3.68 -21.97 -16.25
C GLY A 340 3.72 -20.45 -16.43
N ASP A 341 4.64 -19.97 -17.27
CA ASP A 341 4.93 -18.54 -17.48
C ASP A 341 3.73 -17.74 -18.02
N HIS A 342 2.77 -18.41 -18.65
CA HIS A 342 1.54 -17.79 -19.14
C HIS A 342 0.53 -17.46 -18.02
N ASN A 343 0.70 -18.00 -16.82
CA ASN A 343 -0.26 -17.85 -15.71
C ASN A 343 0.04 -16.69 -14.76
N VAL A 344 1.16 -15.98 -14.91
CA VAL A 344 1.53 -14.86 -14.02
C VAL A 344 0.43 -13.80 -13.95
N GLU A 345 -0.19 -13.45 -15.09
CA GLU A 345 -1.33 -12.51 -15.14
C GLU A 345 -2.56 -13.04 -14.38
N TYR A 346 -2.77 -14.35 -14.38
CA TYR A 346 -3.86 -15.00 -13.63
C TYR A 346 -3.56 -15.05 -12.14
N VAL A 347 -2.33 -15.39 -11.76
CA VAL A 347 -1.85 -15.36 -10.37
C VAL A 347 -2.04 -13.96 -9.81
N GLN A 348 -1.61 -12.92 -10.54
CA GLN A 348 -1.81 -11.54 -10.12
C GLN A 348 -3.29 -11.19 -9.97
N GLN A 349 -4.17 -11.56 -10.91
CA GLN A 349 -5.62 -11.31 -10.76
C GLN A 349 -6.23 -11.98 -9.52
N ILE A 350 -5.82 -13.21 -9.21
CA ILE A 350 -6.27 -13.92 -8.00
C ILE A 350 -5.77 -13.19 -6.76
N LEU A 351 -4.45 -12.94 -6.70
CA LEU A 351 -3.81 -12.23 -5.59
C LEU A 351 -4.42 -10.85 -5.40
N ASP A 352 -4.78 -10.17 -6.48
CA ASP A 352 -5.37 -8.85 -6.43
C ASP A 352 -6.72 -8.86 -5.70
N ILE A 353 -7.55 -9.85 -6.01
CA ILE A 353 -8.85 -9.99 -5.38
C ILE A 353 -8.70 -10.40 -3.91
N ILE A 354 -7.88 -11.41 -3.61
CA ILE A 354 -7.76 -11.92 -2.24
C ILE A 354 -7.03 -10.97 -1.31
N ASN A 355 -6.17 -10.07 -1.81
CA ASN A 355 -5.50 -9.07 -0.97
C ASN A 355 -6.42 -7.94 -0.50
N ARG A 356 -7.65 -7.88 -1.00
CA ARG A 356 -8.63 -6.89 -0.55
C ARG A 356 -8.96 -7.09 0.93
N PRO A 357 -9.10 -5.98 1.70
CA PRO A 357 -9.41 -5.97 3.13
C PRO A 357 -10.53 -6.90 3.58
N TYR A 358 -11.58 -6.95 2.77
CA TYR A 358 -12.89 -7.44 3.14
C TYR A 358 -13.17 -8.81 2.50
N VAL A 359 -12.21 -9.33 1.75
CA VAL A 359 -12.31 -10.65 1.14
C VAL A 359 -11.76 -11.64 2.15
N GLY A 360 -12.64 -12.38 2.82
CA GLY A 360 -12.25 -13.52 3.66
C GLY A 360 -12.08 -14.80 2.83
N SER A 361 -12.94 -14.98 1.84
CA SER A 361 -12.88 -16.08 0.87
C SER A 361 -13.20 -15.60 -0.54
N TYR A 362 -12.68 -16.31 -1.55
CA TYR A 362 -12.87 -15.99 -2.95
C TYR A 362 -12.97 -17.26 -3.79
N GLN A 363 -13.99 -17.32 -4.65
CA GLN A 363 -14.13 -18.36 -5.67
C GLN A 363 -13.66 -17.81 -7.01
N VAL A 364 -12.58 -18.39 -7.53
CA VAL A 364 -11.97 -18.00 -8.79
C VAL A 364 -12.78 -18.60 -9.94
N GLN A 365 -13.24 -17.74 -10.86
CA GLN A 365 -13.91 -18.14 -12.10
C GLN A 365 -13.03 -17.72 -13.29
N PRO A 366 -12.78 -18.58 -14.30
CA PRO A 366 -13.38 -19.90 -14.56
C PRO A 366 -12.50 -21.11 -14.14
N LEU A 367 -11.47 -20.93 -13.29
CA LEU A 367 -10.46 -21.96 -12.97
C LEU A 367 -10.99 -23.12 -12.11
N ASP A 368 -11.83 -23.98 -12.69
CA ASP A 368 -12.38 -25.20 -12.07
C ASP A 368 -12.96 -24.96 -10.65
N ASN A 369 -13.54 -23.78 -10.42
CA ASN A 369 -14.04 -23.35 -9.12
C ASN A 369 -12.99 -23.40 -7.99
N MET A 370 -11.74 -22.97 -8.24
CA MET A 370 -10.77 -22.79 -7.17
C MET A 370 -11.38 -21.91 -6.06
N LEU A 371 -11.39 -22.41 -4.84
CA LEU A 371 -11.89 -21.68 -3.66
C LEU A 371 -10.71 -21.40 -2.74
N ILE A 372 -10.49 -20.14 -2.42
CA ILE A 372 -9.48 -19.69 -1.45
C ILE A 372 -10.22 -19.16 -0.24
N ASP A 373 -9.97 -19.72 0.94
CA ASP A 373 -10.48 -19.26 2.23
C ASP A 373 -9.32 -18.87 3.14
N LYS A 374 -9.11 -17.57 3.32
CA LYS A 374 -8.01 -17.02 4.13
C LYS A 374 -8.27 -17.08 5.63
N ALA A 375 -9.54 -17.22 6.04
CA ALA A 375 -9.91 -17.33 7.44
C ALA A 375 -9.69 -18.77 7.92
N ALA A 376 -10.04 -19.75 7.07
CA ALA A 376 -9.79 -21.15 7.35
C ALA A 376 -8.36 -21.59 7.01
N GLY A 377 -7.65 -20.85 6.14
CA GLY A 377 -6.33 -21.24 5.64
C GLY A 377 -6.42 -22.42 4.68
N ILE A 378 -7.36 -22.39 3.74
CA ILE A 378 -7.63 -23.50 2.81
C ILE A 378 -7.72 -23.01 1.37
N ILE A 379 -7.08 -23.73 0.45
CA ILE A 379 -7.34 -23.65 -1.00
C ILE A 379 -7.96 -24.98 -1.43
N THR A 380 -9.12 -24.94 -2.09
CA THR A 380 -9.69 -26.12 -2.77
C THR A 380 -9.54 -25.95 -4.26
N TYR A 381 -8.84 -26.87 -4.93
CA TYR A 381 -8.65 -26.85 -6.37
C TYR A 381 -8.77 -28.27 -6.93
N LYS A 382 -9.59 -28.46 -7.97
CA LYS A 382 -9.86 -29.78 -8.59
C LYS A 382 -10.25 -30.86 -7.56
N GLY A 383 -11.02 -30.48 -6.55
CA GLY A 383 -11.47 -31.38 -5.47
C GLY A 383 -10.43 -31.67 -4.38
N VAL A 384 -9.19 -31.19 -4.52
CA VAL A 384 -8.12 -31.37 -3.53
C VAL A 384 -8.04 -30.14 -2.62
N LYS A 385 -7.90 -30.39 -1.31
CA LYS A 385 -7.69 -29.34 -0.30
C LYS A 385 -6.22 -29.19 0.02
N HIS A 386 -5.75 -27.95 -0.01
CA HIS A 386 -4.42 -27.52 0.40
C HIS A 386 -4.55 -26.59 1.60
N HIS A 387 -3.66 -26.73 2.57
CA HIS A 387 -3.70 -25.96 3.81
C HIS A 387 -2.56 -24.95 3.87
N PHE A 388 -2.87 -23.78 4.42
CA PHE A 388 -1.89 -22.74 4.76
C PHE A 388 -2.29 -22.09 6.09
N THR A 389 -1.41 -21.28 6.64
CA THR A 389 -1.64 -20.55 7.88
C THR A 389 -2.71 -19.48 7.65
N PRO A 390 -3.79 -19.45 8.43
CA PRO A 390 -4.79 -18.41 8.30
C PRO A 390 -4.21 -17.00 8.43
N ILE A 391 -4.53 -16.14 7.46
CA ILE A 391 -4.06 -14.74 7.36
C ILE A 391 -5.20 -13.73 7.43
N TYR A 392 -6.43 -14.20 7.58
CA TYR A 392 -7.60 -13.36 7.73
C TYR A 392 -8.18 -13.48 9.14
N ASP A 393 -8.25 -12.35 9.83
CA ASP A 393 -8.82 -12.26 11.16
C ASP A 393 -9.96 -11.23 11.14
N LEU A 394 -11.19 -11.75 11.20
CA LEU A 394 -12.43 -10.97 11.24
C LEU A 394 -12.50 -10.04 12.46
N SER A 395 -11.80 -10.38 13.56
CA SER A 395 -11.88 -9.62 14.82
C SER A 395 -11.09 -8.30 14.80
N VAL A 396 -10.25 -8.08 13.78
CA VAL A 396 -9.37 -6.89 13.68
C VAL A 396 -9.99 -5.79 12.83
N ASP A 397 -10.98 -6.11 12.00
CA ASP A 397 -11.67 -5.15 11.13
C ASP A 397 -13.05 -4.71 11.67
N SER A 398 -13.54 -5.36 12.75
CA SER A 398 -14.65 -4.92 13.62
C SER A 398 -14.15 -4.04 14.76
#